data_AF-A0A2K3NNC2-F1
#
_entry.id   AF-A0A2K3NNC2-F1
#
_cell.length_a   1.000
_cell.length_b   1.000
_cell.length_c   1.000
_cell.angle_alpha   90.00
_cell.angle_beta   90.00
_cell.angle_gamma   90.00
#
_symmetry.space_group_name_H-M   'P 1'
#
loop_
_entity.id
_entity.type
_entity.pdbx_description
1 polymer ?
#
loop_
_entity_poly.entity_id
_entity_poly.type
_entity_poly.pdbx_seq_one_letter_code
_entity_poly.pdbx_strand_id
1 'polypeptide(L)'
;MDSVVVGKRDLKAAGILVSIIYSSSECCVPIYRLYRHRGQLGLPDDLKLAAFIRRYPNIFVESSFLDSGGSPVPCFGLSREALKIHREEVDVLWENRFEFRDRLCRLLMLTRDWMLPLQTIDQLKWDLGLPYDYQHSFVMNHPERFSFVRLPDDRVGLKLLFWDDRLAISELEKNASRQQQEEDIKNRTFAFPISFTRGFGLKRKCMEWLKEWQKLPYTSPYTDASHLDIRTDISEKRVVGVFHELLHLTLHKQTERKNVSNLRKPLALPQKFTKAFERHPAIFYISMKNDTQTVVLREAYNGGELVQKHPLVKIREEFASLLKKGLLDRSRGVYKKRIDANLVGEV
;
A
#
# COMPACT_ATOMS: atom_id res chain seq x y z
N MET A 1 -10.70 -6.37 13.03
CA MET A 1 -9.79 -5.74 12.05
C MET A 1 -9.06 -6.77 11.20
N ASP A 2 -8.83 -8.00 11.66
CA ASP A 2 -8.24 -9.06 10.81
C ASP A 2 -8.93 -9.27 9.45
N SER A 3 -10.26 -9.15 9.39
CA SER A 3 -11.03 -9.23 8.13
C SER A 3 -10.58 -8.24 7.05
N VAL A 4 -10.01 -7.10 7.45
CA VAL A 4 -9.50 -6.05 6.56
C VAL A 4 -8.19 -6.47 5.89
N VAL A 5 -7.44 -7.39 6.49
CA VAL A 5 -6.13 -7.84 6.00
C VAL A 5 -6.26 -9.12 5.15
N VAL A 6 -7.27 -9.95 5.42
CA VAL A 6 -7.51 -11.21 4.71
C VAL A 6 -7.79 -10.98 3.22
N GLY A 7 -7.17 -11.78 2.35
CA GLY A 7 -7.43 -11.80 0.90
C GLY A 7 -6.73 -10.71 0.07
N LYS A 8 -6.01 -9.78 0.72
CA LYS A 8 -5.28 -8.70 0.01
C LYS A 8 -4.08 -9.18 -0.81
N ARG A 9 -3.48 -10.32 -0.44
CA ARG A 9 -2.33 -10.90 -1.17
C ARG A 9 -2.71 -11.29 -2.59
N ASP A 10 -3.76 -12.10 -2.73
CA ASP A 10 -4.24 -12.58 -4.03
C ASP A 10 -4.75 -11.40 -4.88
N LEU A 11 -5.38 -10.40 -4.25
CA LEU A 11 -5.79 -9.15 -4.88
C LEU A 11 -4.61 -8.37 -5.48
N LYS A 12 -3.55 -8.14 -4.69
CA LYS A 12 -2.33 -7.46 -5.13
C LYS A 12 -1.67 -8.19 -6.29
N ALA A 13 -1.51 -9.51 -6.18
CA ALA A 13 -0.89 -10.32 -7.22
C ALA A 13 -1.71 -10.29 -8.53
N ALA A 14 -3.02 -10.45 -8.45
CA ALA A 14 -3.89 -10.38 -9.61
C ALA A 14 -3.88 -8.98 -10.26
N GLY A 15 -3.92 -7.91 -9.46
CA GLY A 15 -3.91 -6.54 -9.97
C GLY A 15 -2.62 -6.19 -10.71
N ILE A 16 -1.48 -6.63 -10.18
CA ILE A 16 -0.18 -6.50 -10.87
C ILE A 16 -0.18 -7.25 -12.20
N LEU A 17 -0.70 -8.48 -12.24
CA LEU A 17 -0.79 -9.26 -13.48
C LEU A 17 -1.71 -8.59 -14.51
N VAL A 18 -2.84 -8.03 -14.08
CA VAL A 18 -3.74 -7.26 -14.95
C VAL A 18 -3.02 -6.06 -15.56
N SER A 19 -2.28 -5.30 -14.74
CA SER A 19 -1.49 -4.16 -15.21
C SER A 19 -0.44 -4.59 -16.24
N ILE A 20 0.29 -5.68 -15.98
CA ILE A 20 1.32 -6.20 -16.90
C ILE A 20 0.71 -6.64 -18.24
N ILE A 21 -0.41 -7.38 -18.20
CA ILE A 21 -1.07 -7.85 -19.43
C ILE A 21 -1.66 -6.66 -20.20
N TYR A 22 -2.22 -5.66 -19.51
CA TYR A 22 -2.78 -4.47 -20.15
C TYR A 22 -1.71 -3.59 -20.82
N SER A 23 -0.54 -3.44 -20.18
CA SER A 23 0.59 -2.69 -20.76
C SER A 23 1.28 -3.41 -21.93
N SER A 24 0.96 -4.69 -22.17
CA SER A 24 1.50 -5.44 -23.30
C SER A 24 0.82 -5.00 -24.60
N SER A 25 1.61 -4.79 -25.66
CA SER A 25 1.08 -4.60 -27.01
C SER A 25 0.35 -5.82 -27.55
N GLU A 26 0.69 -7.00 -27.03
CA GLU A 26 0.01 -8.26 -27.33
C GLU A 26 -1.18 -8.41 -26.37
N CYS A 27 -2.41 -8.59 -26.90
CA CYS A 27 -3.64 -8.82 -26.12
C CYS A 27 -3.60 -10.06 -25.20
N CYS A 28 -2.54 -10.87 -25.32
CA CYS A 28 -2.31 -12.09 -24.56
C CYS A 28 -0.82 -12.22 -24.28
N VAL A 29 -0.44 -12.57 -23.05
CA VAL A 29 0.98 -12.65 -22.65
C VAL A 29 1.36 -14.10 -22.30
N PRO A 30 2.44 -14.64 -22.90
CA PRO A 30 2.93 -15.97 -22.57
C PRO A 30 3.38 -16.11 -21.11
N ILE A 31 3.18 -17.29 -20.52
CA ILE A 31 3.49 -17.55 -19.11
C ILE A 31 4.95 -17.27 -18.73
N TYR A 32 5.90 -17.53 -19.63
CA TYR A 32 7.33 -17.29 -19.37
C TYR A 32 7.67 -15.80 -19.25
N ARG A 33 6.91 -14.91 -19.90
CA ARG A 33 7.07 -13.44 -19.75
C ARG A 33 6.50 -13.00 -18.41
N LEU A 34 5.31 -13.47 -18.05
CA LEU A 34 4.70 -13.19 -16.73
C LEU A 34 5.57 -13.70 -15.57
N TYR A 35 6.26 -14.83 -15.76
CA TYR A 35 7.16 -15.40 -14.74
C TYR A 35 8.33 -14.47 -14.38
N ARG A 36 8.79 -13.60 -15.28
CA ARG A 36 9.85 -12.61 -14.99
C ARG A 36 9.45 -11.63 -13.89
N HIS A 37 8.16 -11.44 -13.67
CA HIS A 37 7.61 -10.54 -12.65
C HIS A 37 7.25 -11.26 -11.34
N ARG A 38 7.56 -12.55 -11.21
CA ARG A 38 7.16 -13.40 -10.08
C ARG A 38 7.53 -12.83 -8.71
N GLY A 39 8.71 -12.21 -8.60
CA GLY A 39 9.19 -11.61 -7.36
C GLY A 39 8.34 -10.44 -6.85
N GLN A 40 7.61 -9.75 -7.75
CA GLN A 40 6.77 -8.60 -7.39
C GLN A 40 5.36 -9.01 -6.94
N LEU A 41 4.93 -10.24 -7.23
CA LEU A 41 3.57 -10.70 -6.96
C LEU A 41 3.34 -11.06 -5.49
N GLY A 42 4.40 -11.34 -4.73
CA GLY A 42 4.31 -11.70 -3.32
C GLY A 42 3.51 -13.00 -3.06
N LEU A 43 3.44 -13.89 -4.04
CA LEU A 43 2.83 -15.22 -3.89
C LEU A 43 3.86 -16.22 -3.33
N PRO A 44 3.46 -17.22 -2.54
CA PRO A 44 4.34 -18.26 -1.98
C PRO A 44 5.21 -18.95 -3.03
N ASP A 45 6.45 -19.28 -2.73
CA ASP A 45 7.42 -19.79 -3.73
C ASP A 45 7.04 -21.15 -4.33
N ASP A 46 6.34 -21.98 -3.55
CA ASP A 46 5.80 -23.28 -3.96
C ASP A 46 4.60 -23.18 -4.92
N LEU A 47 3.94 -22.01 -4.97
CA LEU A 47 2.78 -21.80 -5.84
C LEU A 47 3.21 -21.49 -7.27
N LYS A 48 2.94 -22.44 -8.19
CA LYS A 48 3.12 -22.24 -9.64
C LYS A 48 2.28 -21.05 -10.13
N LEU A 49 2.91 -20.11 -10.85
CA LEU A 49 2.24 -18.90 -11.35
C LEU A 49 1.03 -19.22 -12.24
N ALA A 50 1.18 -20.17 -13.17
CA ALA A 50 0.07 -20.59 -14.03
C ALA A 50 -1.08 -21.20 -13.23
N ALA A 51 -0.78 -21.93 -12.14
CA ALA A 51 -1.81 -22.48 -11.26
C ALA A 51 -2.56 -21.36 -10.52
N PHE A 52 -1.87 -20.29 -10.11
CA PHE A 52 -2.50 -19.10 -9.54
C PHE A 52 -3.41 -18.41 -10.55
N ILE A 53 -2.94 -18.15 -11.78
CA ILE A 53 -3.73 -17.47 -12.81
C ILE A 53 -5.01 -18.25 -13.14
N ARG A 54 -4.90 -19.58 -13.31
CA ARG A 54 -6.03 -20.48 -13.54
C ARG A 54 -7.04 -20.57 -12.39
N ARG A 55 -6.77 -19.96 -11.22
CA ARG A 55 -7.77 -19.80 -10.15
C ARG A 55 -8.84 -18.77 -10.47
N TYR A 56 -8.58 -17.85 -11.39
CA TYR A 56 -9.47 -16.72 -11.66
C TYR A 56 -9.82 -16.63 -13.15
N PRO A 57 -10.54 -17.64 -13.69
CA PRO A 57 -10.89 -17.68 -15.11
C PRO A 57 -11.80 -16.57 -15.61
N ASN A 58 -12.51 -15.92 -14.69
CA ASN A 58 -13.36 -14.77 -14.97
C ASN A 58 -12.55 -13.46 -15.13
N ILE A 59 -11.26 -13.49 -14.80
CA ILE A 59 -10.32 -12.36 -14.95
C ILE A 59 -9.32 -12.67 -16.05
N PHE A 60 -8.72 -13.86 -16.01
CA PHE A 60 -7.71 -14.28 -16.95
C PHE A 60 -8.27 -15.29 -17.93
N VAL A 61 -8.16 -14.99 -19.22
CA VAL A 61 -8.56 -15.87 -20.32
C VAL A 61 -7.32 -16.61 -20.79
N GLU A 62 -7.32 -17.94 -20.69
CA GLU A 62 -6.22 -18.78 -21.15
C GLU A 62 -6.37 -19.11 -22.64
N SER A 63 -5.30 -18.91 -23.39
CA SER A 63 -5.13 -19.39 -24.75
C SER A 63 -3.76 -20.08 -24.88
N SER A 64 -3.47 -20.70 -26.01
CA SER A 64 -2.16 -21.32 -26.26
C SER A 64 -1.71 -21.08 -27.69
N PHE A 65 -0.40 -20.89 -27.88
CA PHE A 65 0.25 -20.99 -29.19
C PHE A 65 1.29 -22.11 -29.16
N LEU A 66 1.66 -22.62 -30.32
CA LEU A 66 2.73 -23.61 -30.45
C LEU A 66 4.07 -22.88 -30.51
N ASP A 67 5.03 -23.28 -29.69
CA ASP A 67 6.41 -22.80 -29.82
C ASP A 67 7.09 -23.37 -31.08
N SER A 68 8.33 -22.93 -31.33
CA SER A 68 9.14 -23.42 -32.45
C SER A 68 9.39 -24.94 -32.42
N GLY A 69 9.20 -25.60 -31.27
CA GLY A 69 9.29 -27.04 -31.09
C GLY A 69 7.95 -27.77 -31.13
N GLY A 70 6.85 -27.09 -31.47
CA GLY A 70 5.51 -27.67 -31.51
C GLY A 70 4.87 -27.91 -30.13
N SER A 71 5.49 -27.42 -29.05
CA SER A 71 4.93 -27.54 -27.70
C SER A 71 3.95 -26.41 -27.40
N PRO A 72 2.76 -26.70 -26.83
CA PRO A 72 1.78 -25.68 -26.49
C PRO A 72 2.25 -24.84 -25.31
N VAL A 73 2.39 -23.53 -25.53
CA VAL A 73 2.75 -22.54 -24.51
C VAL A 73 1.51 -21.80 -24.02
N PRO A 74 1.17 -21.87 -22.72
CA PRO A 74 0.06 -21.13 -22.15
C PRO A 74 0.27 -19.61 -22.23
N CYS A 75 -0.76 -18.92 -22.68
CA CYS A 75 -0.87 -17.47 -22.70
C CYS A 75 -2.10 -17.01 -21.94
N PHE A 76 -1.99 -15.83 -21.35
CA PHE A 76 -3.07 -15.27 -20.54
C PHE A 76 -3.40 -13.87 -21.03
N GLY A 77 -4.66 -13.69 -21.44
CA GLY A 77 -5.27 -12.40 -21.73
C GLY A 77 -6.23 -11.99 -20.61
N LEU A 78 -6.87 -10.84 -20.79
CA LEU A 78 -7.85 -10.30 -19.84
C LEU A 78 -9.28 -10.52 -20.33
N SER A 79 -10.18 -10.83 -19.41
CA SER A 79 -11.63 -10.82 -19.69
C SER A 79 -12.13 -9.40 -19.93
N ARG A 80 -13.30 -9.27 -20.57
CA ARG A 80 -13.94 -7.96 -20.79
C ARG A 80 -14.23 -7.25 -19.46
N GLU A 81 -14.65 -7.99 -18.45
CA GLU A 81 -14.92 -7.47 -17.11
C GLU A 81 -13.65 -6.96 -16.42
N ALA A 82 -12.54 -7.70 -16.51
CA ALA A 82 -11.25 -7.27 -15.95
C ALA A 82 -10.69 -6.03 -16.67
N LEU A 83 -10.80 -5.97 -18.00
CA LEU A 83 -10.41 -4.80 -18.79
C LEU A 83 -11.21 -3.55 -18.42
N LYS A 84 -12.52 -3.69 -18.21
CA LYS A 84 -13.38 -2.57 -17.81
C LYS A 84 -12.93 -1.98 -16.47
N ILE A 85 -12.80 -2.82 -15.45
CA ILE A 85 -12.37 -2.38 -14.11
C ILE A 85 -10.97 -1.73 -14.16
N HIS A 86 -10.06 -2.28 -14.95
CA HIS A 86 -8.71 -1.71 -15.06
C HIS A 86 -8.67 -0.38 -15.80
N ARG A 87 -9.53 -0.15 -16.81
CA ARG A 87 -9.65 1.17 -17.44
C ARG A 87 -10.14 2.22 -16.44
N GLU A 88 -11.17 1.89 -15.66
CA GLU A 88 -11.64 2.75 -14.58
C GLU A 88 -10.52 3.03 -13.55
N GLU A 89 -9.66 2.04 -13.27
CA GLU A 89 -8.47 2.21 -12.41
C GLU A 89 -7.51 3.26 -12.98
N VAL A 90 -7.19 3.17 -14.26
CA VAL A 90 -6.31 4.11 -14.98
C VAL A 90 -6.90 5.51 -14.99
N ASP A 91 -8.20 5.65 -15.23
CA ASP A 91 -8.89 6.94 -15.23
C ASP A 91 -8.82 7.61 -13.85
N VAL A 92 -9.10 6.86 -12.78
CA VAL A 92 -8.97 7.36 -11.40
C VAL A 92 -7.53 7.76 -11.07
N LEU A 93 -6.53 7.00 -11.52
CA LEU A 93 -5.12 7.34 -11.33
C LEU A 93 -4.76 8.66 -12.04
N TRP A 94 -5.29 8.87 -13.24
CA TRP A 94 -5.06 10.09 -14.02
C TRP A 94 -5.73 11.33 -13.41
N GLU A 95 -6.99 11.21 -12.99
CA GLU A 95 -7.75 12.29 -12.34
C GLU A 95 -7.10 12.74 -11.04
N ASN A 96 -6.58 11.79 -10.25
CA ASN A 96 -5.99 12.02 -8.93
C ASN A 96 -4.46 12.13 -8.96
N ARG A 97 -3.85 12.29 -10.15
CA ARG A 97 -2.38 12.27 -10.33
C ARG A 97 -1.63 13.24 -9.43
N PHE A 98 -2.18 14.43 -9.18
CA PHE A 98 -1.55 15.43 -8.31
C PHE A 98 -1.59 15.03 -6.83
N GLU A 99 -2.64 14.35 -6.38
CA GLU A 99 -2.70 13.80 -5.01
C GLU A 99 -1.63 12.71 -4.84
N PHE A 100 -1.50 11.81 -5.82
CA PHE A 100 -0.45 10.78 -5.80
C PHE A 100 0.96 11.38 -5.84
N ARG A 101 1.14 12.49 -6.55
CA ARG A 101 2.42 13.21 -6.62
C ARG A 101 2.76 13.76 -5.25
N ASP A 102 1.82 14.47 -4.63
CA ASP A 102 2.00 15.09 -3.32
C ASP A 102 2.22 14.02 -2.24
N ARG A 103 1.56 12.87 -2.34
CA ARG A 103 1.78 11.70 -1.48
C ARG A 103 3.20 11.14 -1.62
N LEU A 104 3.71 11.01 -2.84
CA LEU A 104 5.09 10.56 -3.08
C LEU A 104 6.12 11.60 -2.59
N CYS A 105 5.85 12.89 -2.80
CA CYS A 105 6.66 13.99 -2.24
C CYS A 105 6.72 13.88 -0.71
N ARG A 106 5.57 13.75 -0.04
CA ARG A 106 5.49 13.61 1.43
C ARG A 106 6.26 12.39 1.92
N LEU A 107 6.16 11.24 1.24
CA LEU A 107 6.94 10.05 1.58
C LEU A 107 8.45 10.35 1.54
N LEU A 108 8.94 11.01 0.50
CA LEU A 108 10.36 11.38 0.40
C LEU A 108 10.74 12.43 1.44
N MET A 109 9.88 13.41 1.73
CA MET A 109 10.11 14.43 2.77
C MET A 109 10.25 13.83 4.18
N LEU A 110 9.60 12.68 4.46
CA LEU A 110 9.79 11.96 5.73
C LEU A 110 11.17 11.33 5.86
N THR A 111 11.89 11.14 4.76
CA THR A 111 13.16 10.44 4.73
C THR A 111 14.32 11.40 4.84
N ARG A 112 15.41 10.93 5.44
CA ARG A 112 16.69 11.61 5.45
C ARG A 112 17.16 11.81 4.00
N ASP A 113 17.70 12.98 3.72
CA ASP A 113 18.24 13.36 2.40
C ASP A 113 17.18 13.40 1.27
N TRP A 114 15.89 13.29 1.63
CA TRP A 114 14.71 13.30 0.77
C TRP A 114 14.77 12.29 -0.39
N MET A 115 15.23 11.09 -0.09
CA MET A 115 15.50 10.07 -1.10
C MET A 115 15.25 8.64 -0.60
N LEU A 116 14.82 7.78 -1.52
CA LEU A 116 14.60 6.36 -1.27
C LEU A 116 15.11 5.49 -2.42
N PRO A 117 15.71 4.32 -2.14
CA PRO A 117 15.95 3.30 -3.16
C PRO A 117 14.64 2.90 -3.84
N LEU A 118 14.68 2.68 -5.16
CA LEU A 118 13.48 2.26 -5.91
C LEU A 118 12.90 0.96 -5.38
N GLN A 119 13.74 0.01 -4.92
CA GLN A 119 13.29 -1.25 -4.35
C GLN A 119 12.46 -1.05 -3.07
N THR A 120 12.72 0.02 -2.31
CA THR A 120 11.92 0.37 -1.12
C THR A 120 10.58 0.97 -1.54
N ILE A 121 10.55 1.81 -2.58
CA ILE A 121 9.31 2.35 -3.13
C ILE A 121 8.46 1.22 -3.73
N ASP A 122 9.09 0.26 -4.43
CA ASP A 122 8.41 -0.90 -5.04
C ASP A 122 7.69 -1.77 -4.02
N GLN A 123 8.18 -1.84 -2.77
CA GLN A 123 7.51 -2.56 -1.69
C GLN A 123 6.23 -1.86 -1.23
N LEU A 124 6.23 -0.52 -1.30
CA LEU A 124 5.13 0.34 -0.88
C LEU A 124 4.19 0.73 -2.04
N LYS A 125 4.58 0.52 -3.30
CA LYS A 125 3.86 1.04 -4.47
C LYS A 125 2.38 0.69 -4.47
N TRP A 126 2.06 -0.56 -4.10
CA TRP A 126 0.68 -1.03 -3.98
C TRP A 126 -0.09 -0.29 -2.88
N ASP A 127 0.53 -0.11 -1.71
CA ASP A 127 -0.07 0.55 -0.56
C ASP A 127 -0.26 2.05 -0.81
N LEU A 128 0.67 2.69 -1.54
CA LEU A 128 0.62 4.10 -1.94
C LEU A 128 -0.36 4.35 -3.09
N GLY A 129 -0.73 3.32 -3.85
CA GLY A 129 -1.57 3.46 -5.05
C GLY A 129 -0.80 3.91 -6.29
N LEU A 130 0.52 3.72 -6.33
CA LEU A 130 1.31 4.03 -7.51
C LEU A 130 1.05 3.01 -8.63
N PRO A 131 1.07 3.44 -9.91
CA PRO A 131 1.01 2.53 -11.05
C PRO A 131 2.09 1.44 -11.00
N TYR A 132 1.84 0.30 -11.65
CA TYR A 132 2.81 -0.80 -11.69
C TYR A 132 4.18 -0.36 -12.24
N ASP A 133 4.15 0.48 -13.27
CA ASP A 133 5.28 1.04 -14.03
C ASP A 133 5.53 2.52 -13.69
N TYR A 134 5.19 2.94 -12.46
CA TYR A 134 5.23 4.34 -12.00
C TYR A 134 6.53 5.09 -12.35
N GLN A 135 7.67 4.40 -12.46
CA GLN A 135 8.93 5.02 -12.86
C GLN A 135 8.81 5.72 -14.21
N HIS A 136 8.14 5.11 -15.18
CA HIS A 136 7.93 5.66 -16.53
C HIS A 136 6.59 6.37 -16.67
N SER A 137 5.51 5.78 -16.16
CA SER A 137 4.14 6.32 -16.34
C SER A 137 3.81 7.48 -15.40
N PHE A 138 4.58 7.68 -14.33
CA PHE A 138 4.27 8.67 -13.29
C PHE A 138 5.44 9.61 -13.00
N VAL A 139 6.61 9.07 -12.62
CA VAL A 139 7.77 9.87 -12.19
C VAL A 139 8.34 10.70 -13.33
N MET A 140 8.47 10.14 -14.54
CA MET A 140 8.96 10.89 -15.71
C MET A 140 8.04 12.05 -16.12
N ASN A 141 6.77 12.02 -15.71
CA ASN A 141 5.81 13.11 -15.95
C ASN A 141 5.94 14.25 -14.93
N HIS A 142 6.84 14.11 -13.94
CA HIS A 142 7.11 15.09 -12.89
C HIS A 142 8.62 15.39 -12.73
N PRO A 143 9.34 15.76 -13.82
CA PRO A 143 10.77 16.04 -13.78
C PRO A 143 11.10 17.27 -12.91
N GLU A 144 10.12 18.15 -12.67
CA GLU A 144 10.25 19.29 -11.78
C GLU A 144 10.33 18.88 -10.31
N ARG A 145 9.77 17.73 -9.92
CA ARG A 145 9.74 17.25 -8.53
C ARG A 145 10.80 16.19 -8.26
N PHE A 146 11.03 15.29 -9.20
CA PHE A 146 11.80 14.07 -8.94
C PHE A 146 13.02 13.92 -9.84
N SER A 147 14.06 13.30 -9.29
CA SER A 147 15.25 12.92 -10.05
C SER A 147 15.73 11.53 -9.64
N PHE A 148 16.20 10.78 -10.62
CA PHE A 148 16.85 9.49 -10.39
C PHE A 148 18.32 9.73 -10.05
N VAL A 149 18.77 9.15 -8.94
CA VAL A 149 20.14 9.31 -8.43
C VAL A 149 20.76 7.94 -8.18
N ARG A 150 22.08 7.84 -8.37
CA ARG A 150 22.84 6.64 -7.99
C ARG A 150 23.20 6.72 -6.51
N LEU A 151 22.84 5.69 -5.77
CA LEU A 151 23.11 5.58 -4.33
C LEU A 151 24.54 5.11 -4.07
N PRO A 152 25.09 5.31 -2.86
CA PRO A 152 26.43 4.83 -2.51
C PRO A 152 26.62 3.32 -2.63
N ASP A 153 25.53 2.55 -2.62
CA ASP A 153 25.52 1.09 -2.78
C ASP A 153 25.15 0.65 -4.20
N ASP A 154 25.35 1.54 -5.18
CA ASP A 154 25.12 1.32 -6.61
C ASP A 154 23.66 1.18 -7.05
N ARG A 155 22.72 1.19 -6.11
CA ARG A 155 21.30 1.13 -6.43
C ARG A 155 20.81 2.45 -7.01
N VAL A 156 19.74 2.38 -7.79
CA VAL A 156 19.02 3.59 -8.24
C VAL A 156 18.04 4.01 -7.14
N GLY A 157 18.09 5.28 -6.77
CA GLY A 157 17.17 5.93 -5.86
C GLY A 157 16.36 7.02 -6.54
N LEU A 158 15.21 7.32 -5.97
CA LEU A 158 14.40 8.48 -6.31
C LEU A 158 14.65 9.57 -5.27
N LYS A 159 15.00 10.77 -5.73
CA LYS A 159 15.24 11.95 -4.89
C LYS A 159 14.22 13.04 -5.19
N LEU A 160 13.73 13.68 -4.14
CA LEU A 160 12.93 14.90 -4.23
C LEU A 160 13.86 16.12 -4.43
N LEU A 161 13.54 16.95 -5.42
CA LEU A 161 14.39 18.09 -5.80
C LEU A 161 14.22 19.30 -4.88
N PHE A 162 13.00 19.57 -4.43
CA PHE A 162 12.71 20.72 -3.57
C PHE A 162 11.69 20.38 -2.49
N TRP A 163 11.87 21.04 -1.35
CA TRP A 163 10.97 20.96 -0.20
C TRP A 163 9.76 21.87 -0.43
N ASP A 164 8.55 21.36 -0.14
CA ASP A 164 7.30 22.12 -0.25
C ASP A 164 6.63 22.22 1.13
N ASP A 165 6.73 23.39 1.77
CA ASP A 165 6.21 23.61 3.13
C ASP A 165 4.70 23.37 3.23
N ARG A 166 3.96 23.50 2.12
CA ARG A 166 2.52 23.20 2.08
C ARG A 166 2.22 21.72 2.28
N LEU A 167 3.17 20.85 1.95
CA LEU A 167 3.08 19.40 2.15
C LEU A 167 3.62 18.97 3.52
N ALA A 168 4.43 19.80 4.18
CA ALA A 168 5.11 19.54 5.44
C ALA A 168 4.21 19.70 6.69
N ILE A 169 2.90 19.51 6.53
CA ILE A 169 1.92 19.56 7.62
C ILE A 169 1.48 18.13 7.89
N SER A 170 1.64 17.64 9.12
CA SER A 170 1.26 16.27 9.47
C SER A 170 -0.27 16.08 9.49
N GLU A 171 -0.73 14.86 9.32
CA GLU A 171 -2.17 14.57 9.39
C GLU A 171 -2.72 14.86 10.79
N LEU A 172 -1.90 14.72 11.83
CA LEU A 172 -2.27 15.06 13.19
C LEU A 172 -2.47 16.58 13.36
N GLU A 173 -1.57 17.39 12.80
CA GLU A 173 -1.69 18.86 12.78
C GLU A 173 -2.94 19.30 12.02
N LYS A 174 -3.20 18.71 10.84
CA LYS A 174 -4.42 18.98 10.05
C LYS A 174 -5.69 18.66 10.83
N ASN A 175 -5.72 17.55 11.54
CA ASN A 175 -6.88 17.15 12.34
C ASN A 175 -7.14 18.12 13.50
N ALA A 176 -6.08 18.59 14.18
CA ALA A 176 -6.21 19.59 15.24
C ALA A 176 -6.77 20.93 14.71
N SER A 177 -6.30 21.39 13.55
CA SER A 177 -6.82 22.60 12.90
C SER A 177 -8.30 22.47 12.54
N ARG A 178 -8.74 21.29 12.07
CA ARG A 178 -10.17 21.02 11.78
C ARG A 178 -11.05 21.05 13.03
N GLN A 179 -10.50 20.70 14.19
CA GLN A 179 -11.21 20.65 15.47
C GLN A 179 -11.18 21.97 16.25
N GLN A 180 -10.59 23.03 15.67
CA GLN A 180 -10.49 24.38 16.27
C GLN A 180 -9.90 24.41 17.69
N GLN A 181 -8.98 23.48 18.00
CA GLN A 181 -8.30 23.44 19.31
C GLN A 181 -7.16 24.47 19.35
N GLU A 182 -7.49 25.75 19.48
CA GLU A 182 -6.51 26.85 19.45
C GLU A 182 -5.44 26.75 20.55
N GLU A 183 -5.78 26.24 21.73
CA GLU A 183 -4.85 26.08 22.85
C GLU A 183 -3.82 24.97 22.59
N ASP A 184 -4.24 23.84 22.02
CA ASP A 184 -3.34 22.72 21.68
C ASP A 184 -2.42 23.06 20.51
N ILE A 185 -2.90 23.89 19.57
CA ILE A 185 -2.08 24.42 18.47
C ILE A 185 -0.99 25.35 19.01
N LYS A 186 -1.32 26.24 19.97
CA LYS A 186 -0.35 27.13 20.62
C LYS A 186 0.69 26.36 21.44
N ASN A 187 0.26 25.33 22.16
CA ASN A 187 1.12 24.54 23.04
C ASN A 187 1.83 23.36 22.33
N ARG A 188 1.50 23.10 21.06
CA ARG A 188 1.96 21.93 20.28
C ARG A 188 1.66 20.60 20.99
N THR A 189 0.57 20.52 21.74
CA THR A 189 0.16 19.36 22.53
C THR A 189 -0.86 18.53 21.77
N PHE A 190 -0.50 18.05 20.58
CA PHE A 190 -1.42 17.26 19.77
C PHE A 190 -1.59 15.84 20.30
N ALA A 191 -2.84 15.42 20.49
CA ALA A 191 -3.20 14.08 20.93
C ALA A 191 -3.63 13.19 19.76
N PHE A 192 -3.11 11.97 19.71
CA PHE A 192 -3.53 10.97 18.73
C PHE A 192 -4.95 10.49 19.00
N PRO A 193 -5.80 10.35 17.97
CA PRO A 193 -7.07 9.64 18.10
C PRO A 193 -6.85 8.20 18.58
N ILE A 194 -7.54 7.83 19.66
CA ILE A 194 -7.43 6.50 20.28
C ILE A 194 -8.73 5.74 20.13
N SER A 195 -8.63 4.44 19.82
CA SER A 195 -9.78 3.54 19.87
C SER A 195 -9.42 2.18 20.46
N PHE A 196 -10.31 1.69 21.32
CA PHE A 196 -10.17 0.38 21.96
C PHE A 196 -11.21 -0.57 21.39
N THR A 197 -10.84 -1.84 21.21
CA THR A 197 -11.84 -2.87 20.90
C THR A 197 -12.80 -3.01 22.09
N ARG A 198 -14.09 -3.23 21.84
CA ARG A 198 -15.06 -3.50 22.91
C ARG A 198 -14.53 -4.64 23.79
N GLY A 199 -14.50 -4.41 25.11
CA GLY A 199 -13.96 -5.36 26.10
C GLY A 199 -12.45 -5.28 26.35
N PHE A 200 -11.70 -4.42 25.65
CA PHE A 200 -10.29 -4.20 25.93
C PHE A 200 -10.11 -3.27 27.13
N GLY A 201 -10.00 -3.85 28.32
CA GLY A 201 -9.71 -3.12 29.54
C GLY A 201 -8.21 -2.89 29.70
N LEU A 202 -7.74 -1.67 29.42
CA LEU A 202 -6.41 -1.27 29.88
C LEU A 202 -6.43 -1.14 31.41
N LYS A 203 -5.37 -1.61 32.07
CA LYS A 203 -5.17 -1.35 33.51
C LYS A 203 -5.18 0.17 33.74
N ARG A 204 -5.77 0.61 34.86
CA ARG A 204 -5.87 2.03 35.23
C ARG A 204 -4.55 2.80 35.08
N LYS A 205 -3.45 2.22 35.55
CA LYS A 205 -2.09 2.79 35.41
C LYS A 205 -1.67 3.03 33.94
N CYS A 206 -2.03 2.12 33.04
CA CYS A 206 -1.72 2.28 31.60
C CYS A 206 -2.57 3.40 30.97
N MET A 207 -3.82 3.55 31.40
CA MET A 207 -4.68 4.67 30.96
C MET A 207 -4.17 6.01 31.47
N GLU A 208 -3.73 6.08 32.73
CA GLU A 208 -3.12 7.28 33.32
C GLU A 208 -1.81 7.64 32.58
N TRP A 209 -0.93 6.67 32.35
CA TRP A 209 0.28 6.90 31.55
C TRP A 209 -0.05 7.38 30.12
N LEU A 210 -1.02 6.75 29.44
CA LEU A 210 -1.42 7.17 28.09
C LEU A 210 -1.95 8.61 28.07
N LYS A 211 -2.71 9.03 29.09
CA LYS A 211 -3.20 10.41 29.21
C LYS A 211 -2.05 11.42 29.35
N GLU A 212 -1.06 11.11 30.19
CA GLU A 212 0.11 11.98 30.37
C GLU A 212 1.00 11.99 29.11
N TRP A 213 1.17 10.84 28.47
CA TRP A 213 1.91 10.71 27.22
C TRP A 213 1.26 11.52 26.08
N GLN A 214 -0.08 11.55 26.00
CA GLN A 214 -0.80 12.36 25.01
C GLN A 214 -0.58 13.87 25.19
N LYS A 215 -0.33 14.35 26.42
CA LYS A 215 -0.04 15.77 26.69
C LYS A 215 1.38 16.20 26.36
N LEU A 216 2.29 15.29 26.04
CA LEU A 216 3.67 15.64 25.71
C LEU A 216 3.74 16.53 24.45
N PRO A 217 4.77 17.40 24.32
CA PRO A 217 4.96 18.18 23.10
C PRO A 217 5.08 17.28 21.87
N TYR A 218 4.36 17.64 20.81
CA TYR A 218 4.44 16.97 19.52
C TYR A 218 5.51 17.61 18.64
N THR A 219 6.40 16.78 18.10
CA THR A 219 7.38 17.18 17.09
C THR A 219 6.93 16.63 15.74
N SER A 220 6.76 17.51 14.75
CA SER A 220 6.29 17.11 13.43
C SER A 220 7.26 16.12 12.76
N PRO A 221 6.75 15.10 12.05
CA PRO A 221 7.57 14.20 11.24
C PRO A 221 8.40 14.92 10.18
N TYR A 222 7.95 16.09 9.74
CA TYR A 222 8.60 16.90 8.70
C TYR A 222 9.61 17.91 9.24
N THR A 223 9.79 18.02 10.56
CA THR A 223 10.81 18.90 11.16
C THR A 223 12.05 18.10 11.59
N ASP A 224 13.20 18.77 11.58
CA ASP A 224 14.42 18.18 12.15
C ASP A 224 14.26 17.90 13.64
N ALA A 225 14.68 16.71 14.05
CA ALA A 225 14.59 16.21 15.41
C ALA A 225 15.90 15.59 15.88
N SER A 226 17.01 15.96 15.25
CA SER A 226 18.37 15.60 15.66
C SER A 226 18.68 15.91 17.13
N HIS A 227 18.01 16.93 17.69
CA HIS A 227 18.15 17.38 19.07
C HIS A 227 17.41 16.52 20.11
N LEU A 228 16.50 15.62 19.70
CA LEU A 228 15.71 14.81 20.65
C LEU A 228 16.53 13.62 21.17
N ASP A 229 16.53 13.42 22.49
CA ASP A 229 17.07 12.20 23.09
C ASP A 229 16.13 11.02 22.80
N ILE A 230 16.69 10.00 22.13
CA ILE A 230 16.06 8.73 21.73
C ILE A 230 15.43 7.98 22.92
N ARG A 231 15.87 8.24 24.15
CA ARG A 231 15.39 7.57 25.37
C ARG A 231 14.15 8.20 25.98
N THR A 232 13.70 9.35 25.48
CA THR A 232 12.58 10.11 26.04
C THR A 232 11.23 9.69 25.46
N ASP A 233 10.17 9.85 26.24
CA ASP A 233 8.78 9.62 25.78
C ASP A 233 8.40 10.60 24.66
N ILE A 234 9.05 11.78 24.57
CA ILE A 234 8.88 12.75 23.46
C ILE A 234 9.42 12.16 22.16
N SER A 235 10.59 11.51 22.19
CA SER A 235 11.14 10.80 21.03
C SER A 235 10.25 9.63 20.63
N GLU A 236 9.70 8.88 21.60
CA GLU A 236 8.69 7.84 21.33
C GLU A 236 7.45 8.43 20.65
N LYS A 237 6.96 9.60 21.12
CA LYS A 237 5.83 10.33 20.52
C LYS A 237 6.10 10.75 19.08
N ARG A 238 7.31 11.22 18.78
CA ARG A 238 7.72 11.50 17.40
C ARG A 238 7.72 10.25 16.53
N VAL A 239 8.27 9.13 17.01
CA VAL A 239 8.28 7.86 16.27
C VAL A 239 6.85 7.42 15.94
N VAL A 240 5.92 7.53 16.90
CA VAL A 240 4.49 7.27 16.66
C VAL A 240 3.93 8.24 15.62
N GLY A 241 4.28 9.52 15.69
CA GLY A 241 3.92 10.53 14.68
C GLY A 241 4.40 10.20 13.27
N VAL A 242 5.64 9.71 13.12
CA VAL A 242 6.19 9.29 11.83
C VAL A 242 5.42 8.09 11.26
N PHE A 243 5.06 7.10 12.09
CA PHE A 243 4.24 5.96 11.62
C PHE A 243 2.81 6.35 11.32
N HIS A 244 2.22 7.22 12.13
CA HIS A 244 0.90 7.78 11.88
C HIS A 244 0.85 8.45 10.50
N GLU A 245 1.83 9.30 10.22
CA GLU A 245 1.98 9.98 8.93
C GLU A 245 2.23 9.00 7.78
N LEU A 246 3.17 8.07 7.92
CA LEU A 246 3.48 7.05 6.91
C LEU A 246 2.24 6.21 6.56
N LEU A 247 1.49 5.76 7.57
CA LEU A 247 0.27 4.99 7.33
C LEU A 247 -0.79 5.86 6.65
N HIS A 248 -0.90 7.15 6.99
CA HIS A 248 -1.80 8.07 6.30
C HIS A 248 -1.49 8.27 4.82
N LEU A 249 -0.24 8.10 4.39
CA LEU A 249 0.12 8.09 2.98
C LEU A 249 -0.38 6.83 2.24
N THR A 250 -0.71 5.74 2.95
CA THR A 250 -1.23 4.52 2.31
C THR A 250 -2.75 4.58 2.11
N LEU A 251 -3.24 3.99 1.01
CA LEU A 251 -4.67 3.96 0.65
C LEU A 251 -5.54 3.31 1.72
N HIS A 252 -5.07 2.21 2.30
CA HIS A 252 -5.80 1.48 3.33
C HIS A 252 -5.31 1.81 4.75
N LYS A 253 -4.46 2.83 4.93
CA LYS A 253 -3.96 3.21 6.27
C LYS A 253 -3.28 2.04 7.00
N GLN A 254 -2.59 1.20 6.24
CA GLN A 254 -1.92 -0.01 6.69
C GLN A 254 -0.75 -0.38 5.78
N THR A 255 0.23 -1.10 6.31
CA THR A 255 1.29 -1.72 5.51
C THR A 255 1.90 -2.92 6.26
N GLU A 256 2.64 -3.77 5.54
CA GLU A 256 3.35 -4.89 6.14
C GLU A 256 4.50 -4.39 7.05
N ARG A 257 4.67 -5.01 8.22
CA ARG A 257 5.73 -4.69 9.19
C ARG A 257 7.13 -4.78 8.56
N LYS A 258 7.33 -5.66 7.58
CA LYS A 258 8.60 -5.79 6.84
C LYS A 258 8.93 -4.53 6.03
N ASN A 259 7.93 -3.88 5.43
CA ASN A 259 8.11 -2.64 4.67
C ASN A 259 8.57 -1.51 5.59
N VAL A 260 7.97 -1.41 6.77
CA VAL A 260 8.38 -0.44 7.80
C VAL A 260 9.82 -0.72 8.28
N SER A 261 10.20 -1.99 8.38
CA SER A 261 11.57 -2.38 8.78
C SER A 261 12.63 -1.93 7.78
N ASN A 262 12.31 -1.96 6.49
CA ASN A 262 13.20 -1.47 5.43
C ASN A 262 13.33 0.06 5.44
N LEU A 263 12.34 0.76 6.01
CA LEU A 263 12.36 2.21 6.20
C LEU A 263 13.09 2.68 7.46
N ARG A 264 13.62 1.78 8.30
CA ARG A 264 14.29 2.17 9.55
C ARG A 264 15.39 3.22 9.35
N LYS A 265 16.33 2.96 8.45
CA LYS A 265 17.45 3.88 8.17
C LYS A 265 16.96 5.15 7.46
N PRO A 266 16.15 5.08 6.37
CA PRO A 266 15.62 6.27 5.71
C PRO A 266 14.85 7.21 6.64
N LEU A 267 14.03 6.69 7.56
CA LEU A 267 13.22 7.51 8.47
C LEU A 267 13.97 7.89 9.77
N ALA A 268 15.28 7.64 9.85
CA ALA A 268 16.12 7.88 11.03
C ALA A 268 15.54 7.26 12.33
N LEU A 269 14.98 6.06 12.24
CA LEU A 269 14.30 5.40 13.35
C LEU A 269 15.27 4.64 14.27
N PRO A 270 14.98 4.57 15.58
CA PRO A 270 15.81 3.84 16.55
C PRO A 270 15.79 2.33 16.31
N GLN A 271 16.80 1.61 16.78
CA GLN A 271 16.93 0.16 16.53
C GLN A 271 15.72 -0.65 17.00
N LYS A 272 15.10 -0.26 18.12
CA LYS A 272 13.92 -0.94 18.71
C LYS A 272 12.59 -0.24 18.40
N PHE A 273 12.50 0.45 17.26
CA PHE A 273 11.30 1.24 16.88
C PHE A 273 10.01 0.42 16.84
N THR A 274 10.07 -0.88 16.51
CA THR A 274 8.86 -1.70 16.36
C THR A 274 8.09 -1.87 17.66
N LYS A 275 8.73 -1.64 18.82
CA LYS A 275 8.07 -1.65 20.12
C LYS A 275 6.98 -0.57 20.24
N ALA A 276 7.05 0.49 19.43
CA ALA A 276 6.02 1.52 19.39
C ALA A 276 4.64 0.92 19.03
N PHE A 277 4.59 -0.05 18.11
CA PHE A 277 3.31 -0.67 17.72
C PHE A 277 2.68 -1.49 18.86
N GLU A 278 3.50 -2.13 19.69
CA GLU A 278 3.04 -2.94 20.82
C GLU A 278 2.71 -2.06 22.05
N ARG A 279 3.45 -0.96 22.25
CA ARG A 279 3.24 -0.01 23.35
C ARG A 279 2.03 0.90 23.14
N HIS A 280 1.63 1.13 21.89
CA HIS A 280 0.49 1.98 21.52
C HIS A 280 -0.64 1.21 20.85
N PRO A 281 -1.24 0.19 21.52
CA PRO A 281 -2.29 -0.64 20.95
C PRO A 281 -3.62 0.11 20.75
N ALA A 282 -3.74 1.34 21.28
CA ALA A 282 -4.89 2.23 21.07
C ALA A 282 -4.85 2.95 19.72
N ILE A 283 -3.65 3.10 19.14
CA ILE A 283 -3.40 3.82 17.87
C ILE A 283 -3.15 2.80 16.75
N PHE A 284 -2.30 1.79 17.02
CA PHE A 284 -1.95 0.76 16.06
C PHE A 284 -2.61 -0.57 16.38
N TYR A 285 -2.92 -1.32 15.33
CA TYR A 285 -3.31 -2.72 15.40
C TYR A 285 -2.33 -3.56 14.59
N ILE A 286 -1.88 -4.68 15.15
CA ILE A 286 -1.03 -5.65 14.46
C ILE A 286 -1.88 -6.86 14.13
N SER A 287 -2.10 -7.10 12.84
CA SER A 287 -2.72 -8.34 12.35
C SER A 287 -1.63 -9.35 12.01
N MET A 288 -1.86 -10.62 12.36
CA MET A 288 -0.97 -11.75 12.03
C MET A 288 -1.54 -12.64 10.90
N LYS A 289 -2.39 -12.09 10.03
CA LYS A 289 -3.03 -12.84 8.93
C LYS A 289 -2.13 -12.91 7.69
N ASN A 290 -2.40 -13.89 6.82
CA ASN A 290 -1.66 -14.14 5.56
C ASN A 290 -0.16 -14.44 5.76
N ASP A 291 0.21 -15.12 6.86
CA ASP A 291 1.61 -15.46 7.20
C ASP A 291 2.53 -14.23 7.28
N THR A 292 1.95 -13.05 7.50
CA THR A 292 2.65 -11.77 7.58
C THR A 292 2.11 -10.96 8.75
N GLN A 293 2.90 -9.99 9.22
CA GLN A 293 2.44 -9.02 10.21
C GLN A 293 2.10 -7.72 9.49
N THR A 294 0.86 -7.28 9.59
CA THR A 294 0.38 -6.02 9.00
C THR A 294 0.06 -5.04 10.12
N VAL A 295 0.65 -3.84 10.04
CA VAL A 295 0.34 -2.73 10.93
C VAL A 295 -0.79 -1.93 10.32
N VAL A 296 -1.85 -1.69 11.09
CA VAL A 296 -3.07 -0.98 10.69
C VAL A 296 -3.28 0.19 11.63
N LEU A 297 -3.60 1.36 11.08
CA LEU A 297 -3.96 2.53 11.87
C LEU A 297 -5.43 2.42 12.32
N ARG A 298 -5.68 2.46 13.63
CA ARG A 298 -7.03 2.15 14.16
C ARG A 298 -8.04 3.24 13.89
N GLU A 299 -7.65 4.52 13.97
CA GLU A 299 -8.56 5.65 13.75
C GLU A 299 -9.15 5.66 12.34
N ALA A 300 -8.45 5.03 11.39
CA ALA A 300 -8.88 4.95 10.00
C ALA A 300 -10.07 4.00 9.80
N TYR A 301 -10.44 3.21 10.80
CA TYR A 301 -11.45 2.16 10.69
C TYR A 301 -12.57 2.29 11.71
N ASN A 302 -13.81 2.24 11.23
CA ASN A 302 -15.00 2.12 12.06
C ASN A 302 -15.77 0.84 11.67
N GLY A 303 -16.01 -0.05 12.63
CA GLY A 303 -16.71 -1.32 12.36
C GLY A 303 -16.02 -2.27 11.37
N GLY A 304 -14.75 -2.03 11.01
CA GLY A 304 -14.03 -2.78 9.98
C GLY A 304 -14.07 -2.15 8.59
N GLU A 305 -14.75 -1.01 8.42
CA GLU A 305 -14.74 -0.23 7.19
C GLU A 305 -13.82 0.98 7.31
N LEU A 306 -13.16 1.33 6.20
CA LEU A 306 -12.29 2.49 6.12
C LEU A 306 -13.13 3.77 6.14
N VAL A 307 -12.85 4.68 7.07
CA VAL A 307 -13.62 5.92 7.29
C VAL A 307 -13.55 6.84 6.06
N GLN A 308 -12.35 7.02 5.48
CA GLN A 308 -12.15 7.82 4.27
C GLN A 308 -11.71 6.91 3.12
N LYS A 309 -12.64 6.63 2.19
CA LYS A 309 -12.37 5.78 1.02
C LYS A 309 -11.96 6.60 -0.20
N HIS A 310 -10.70 6.48 -0.59
CA HIS A 310 -10.22 6.98 -1.88
C HIS A 310 -10.90 6.22 -3.04
N PRO A 311 -11.21 6.84 -4.20
CA PRO A 311 -11.87 6.16 -5.33
C PRO A 311 -11.16 4.86 -5.77
N LEU A 312 -9.82 4.87 -5.80
CA LEU A 312 -9.00 3.68 -6.07
C LEU A 312 -9.26 2.50 -5.10
N VAL A 313 -9.65 2.78 -3.84
CA VAL A 313 -10.04 1.72 -2.89
C VAL A 313 -11.33 1.04 -3.35
N LYS A 314 -12.30 1.79 -3.88
CA LYS A 314 -13.58 1.24 -4.37
C LYS A 314 -13.35 0.32 -5.57
N ILE A 315 -12.50 0.74 -6.51
CA ILE A 315 -12.11 -0.09 -7.68
C ILE A 315 -11.45 -1.39 -7.22
N ARG A 316 -10.55 -1.31 -6.22
CA ARG A 316 -9.94 -2.51 -5.63
C ARG A 316 -10.94 -3.41 -4.89
N GLU A 317 -11.96 -2.84 -4.24
CA GLU A 317 -13.07 -3.60 -3.61
C GLU A 317 -13.93 -4.32 -4.66
N GLU A 318 -14.20 -3.68 -5.81
CA GLU A 318 -14.88 -4.30 -6.95
C GLU A 318 -14.05 -5.43 -7.56
N PHE A 319 -12.76 -5.18 -7.79
CA PHE A 319 -11.84 -6.19 -8.29
C PHE A 319 -11.70 -7.38 -7.32
N ALA A 320 -11.70 -7.13 -6.01
CA ALA A 320 -11.72 -8.17 -4.99
C ALA A 320 -13.02 -9.01 -5.04
N SER A 321 -14.16 -8.37 -5.30
CA SER A 321 -15.44 -9.05 -5.49
C SER A 321 -15.42 -9.92 -6.74
N LEU A 322 -14.79 -9.46 -7.82
CA LEU A 322 -14.58 -10.24 -9.03
C LEU A 322 -13.70 -11.47 -8.77
N LEU A 323 -12.60 -11.33 -8.01
CA LEU A 323 -11.76 -12.47 -7.61
C LEU A 323 -12.53 -13.51 -6.79
N LYS A 324 -13.35 -13.06 -5.83
CA LYS A 324 -14.19 -13.95 -5.01
C LYS A 324 -15.19 -14.72 -5.86
N LYS A 325 -15.85 -14.05 -6.81
CA LYS A 325 -16.77 -14.69 -7.75
C LYS A 325 -16.06 -15.77 -8.58
N GLY A 326 -14.85 -15.49 -9.08
CA GLY A 326 -14.04 -16.45 -9.81
C GLY A 326 -13.75 -17.74 -9.05
N LEU A 327 -13.40 -17.64 -7.77
CA LEU A 327 -13.15 -18.80 -6.92
C LEU A 327 -14.42 -19.63 -6.69
N LEU A 328 -15.56 -18.97 -6.48
CA LEU A 328 -16.86 -19.62 -6.29
C LEU A 328 -17.36 -20.30 -7.58
N ASP A 329 -17.19 -19.66 -8.73
CA ASP A 329 -17.60 -20.22 -10.02
C ASP A 329 -16.74 -21.44 -10.38
N ARG A 330 -15.46 -21.43 -10.03
CA ARG A 330 -14.55 -22.57 -10.20
C ARG A 330 -14.94 -23.74 -9.29
N SER A 331 -15.21 -23.49 -8.01
CA SER A 331 -15.61 -24.58 -7.09
C SER A 331 -16.95 -25.21 -7.46
N ARG A 332 -17.85 -24.43 -8.08
CA ARG A 332 -19.15 -24.90 -8.61
C ARG A 332 -19.06 -25.56 -10.00
N GLY A 333 -17.88 -25.59 -10.63
CA GLY A 333 -17.69 -26.19 -11.97
C GLY A 333 -18.30 -25.39 -13.14
N VAL A 334 -18.74 -24.15 -12.91
CA VAL A 334 -19.45 -23.31 -13.89
C VAL A 334 -18.50 -22.79 -14.98
N TYR A 335 -17.19 -22.76 -14.71
CA TYR A 335 -16.18 -22.29 -15.66
C TYR A 335 -16.18 -23.05 -17.00
N LYS A 336 -16.47 -24.36 -17.00
CA LYS A 336 -16.50 -25.17 -18.24
C LYS A 336 -17.55 -24.64 -19.23
N LYS A 337 -18.71 -24.17 -18.76
CA LYS A 337 -19.79 -23.66 -19.62
C LYS A 337 -19.47 -22.31 -20.30
N ARG A 338 -18.57 -21.48 -19.73
CA ARG A 338 -18.20 -20.19 -20.32
C ARG A 338 -17.13 -20.31 -21.41
N ILE A 339 -16.25 -21.31 -21.33
CA ILE A 339 -15.28 -21.61 -22.39
C ILE A 339 -16.02 -22.05 -23.66
N ASP A 340 -17.02 -22.92 -23.51
CA ASP A 340 -17.83 -23.41 -24.62
C ASP A 340 -18.64 -22.27 -25.28
N ALA A 341 -19.17 -21.32 -24.50
CA ALA A 341 -19.92 -20.19 -25.04
C ALA A 341 -19.04 -19.16 -25.80
N ASN A 342 -17.77 -19.00 -25.42
CA ASN A 342 -16.84 -18.12 -26.11
C ASN A 342 -16.24 -18.75 -27.38
N LEU A 343 -16.25 -20.08 -27.50
CA LEU A 343 -15.83 -20.80 -28.71
C LEU A 343 -16.92 -20.84 -29.80
N VAL A 344 -18.19 -20.63 -29.44
CA VAL A 344 -19.34 -20.66 -30.36
C VAL A 344 -19.69 -19.26 -30.90
N GLY A 345 -18.95 -18.23 -30.51
CA GLY A 345 -19.22 -16.82 -30.82
C GLY A 345 -18.38 -16.19 -31.95
N GLU A 346 -17.72 -16.97 -32.79
CA GLU A 346 -17.10 -16.52 -34.04
C GLU A 346 -17.34 -17.58 -35.14
N VAL A 347 -18.43 -17.41 -35.89
CA VAL A 347 -18.59 -17.89 -37.27
C VAL A 347 -19.09 -16.73 -38.11
#